data_AF-A0A5J4PZD8-F1
#
_entry.id   AF-A0A5J4PZD8-F1
#
_cell.length_a   1.000
_cell.length_b   1.000
_cell.length_c   1.000
_cell.angle_alpha   90.00
_cell.angle_beta   90.00
_cell.angle_gamma   90.00
#
_symmetry.space_group_name_H-M   'P 1'
#
loop_
_entity.id
_entity.type
_entity.pdbx_description
1 polymer ?
#
loop_
_entity_poly.entity_id
_entity_poly.type
_entity_poly.pdbx_seq_one_letter_code
_entity_poly.pdbx_strand_id
1 'polypeptide(L)'
;MPPSKLFLPLWFLFVSIYAKAQFTNYGSDPASFKWSVARTSHYKLIYPQGNDTLAYRYATLLETVYPHLGKTIGASHRKTFPVILHPANMRSNGMVTWTPRRMELITTPPPD
;
A
#
# COMPACT_ATOMS: atom_id res chain seq x y z
N MET A 1 -50.08 -2.60 14.01
CA MET A 1 -49.28 -1.56 14.66
C MET A 1 -47.83 -1.74 14.22
N PRO A 2 -47.20 -0.76 13.55
CA PRO A 2 -45.79 -0.88 13.19
C PRO A 2 -44.95 -0.91 14.48
N PRO A 3 -43.89 -1.74 14.55
CA PRO A 3 -43.02 -1.79 15.73
C PRO A 3 -42.45 -0.39 16.02
N SER A 4 -42.46 0.00 17.29
CA SER A 4 -42.04 1.33 17.73
C SER A 4 -40.58 1.59 17.33
N LYS A 5 -40.33 2.75 16.72
CA LYS A 5 -39.02 3.19 16.18
C LYS A 5 -37.91 3.27 17.26
N LEU A 6 -38.23 3.01 18.53
CA LEU A 6 -37.34 3.08 19.68
C LEU A 6 -36.32 1.93 19.75
N PHE A 7 -36.63 0.77 19.14
CA PHE A 7 -35.74 -0.40 19.17
C PHE A 7 -34.63 -0.37 18.10
N LEU A 8 -34.78 0.48 17.08
CA LEU A 8 -33.84 0.64 15.98
C LEU A 8 -32.41 1.06 16.43
N PRO A 9 -32.22 2.06 17.32
CA PRO A 9 -30.88 2.44 17.77
C PRO A 9 -30.19 1.34 18.58
N LEU A 10 -30.95 0.60 19.40
CA LEU A 10 -30.41 -0.51 20.19
C LEU A 10 -29.92 -1.65 19.28
N TRP A 11 -30.66 -1.92 18.20
CA TRP A 11 -30.24 -2.87 17.17
C TRP A 11 -28.94 -2.45 16.48
N PHE A 12 -28.79 -1.17 16.09
CA PHE A 12 -27.55 -0.68 15.47
C PHE A 12 -26.35 -0.76 16.42
N LEU A 13 -26.55 -0.52 17.73
CA LEU A 13 -25.52 -0.70 18.76
C LEU A 13 -25.12 -2.18 18.93
N PHE A 14 -26.06 -3.12 18.88
CA PHE A 14 -25.73 -4.54 18.92
C PHE A 14 -24.92 -5.00 17.71
N VAL A 15 -25.25 -4.51 16.51
CA VAL A 15 -24.53 -4.86 15.28
C VAL A 15 -23.11 -4.30 15.27
N SER A 16 -22.87 -3.12 15.83
CA SER A 16 -21.53 -2.50 15.82
C SER A 16 -20.51 -3.28 16.66
N ILE A 17 -20.93 -4.00 17.70
CA ILE A 17 -20.05 -4.83 18.54
C ILE A 17 -19.48 -6.03 17.76
N TYR A 18 -20.22 -6.53 16.77
CA TYR A 18 -19.80 -7.65 15.93
C TYR A 18 -19.08 -7.21 14.64
N ALA A 19 -19.00 -5.91 14.37
CA ALA A 19 -18.30 -5.40 13.22
C ALA A 19 -16.78 -5.59 13.39
N LYS A 20 -16.15 -6.35 12.50
CA LYS A 20 -14.69 -6.45 12.43
C LYS A 20 -14.13 -5.44 11.44
N ALA A 21 -13.08 -4.73 11.84
CA ALA A 21 -12.30 -3.93 10.91
C ALA A 21 -11.57 -4.85 9.92
N GLN A 22 -11.61 -4.51 8.63
CA GLN A 22 -10.79 -5.17 7.61
C GLN A 22 -9.53 -4.33 7.40
N PHE A 23 -8.38 -4.87 7.79
CA PHE A 23 -7.08 -4.32 7.45
C PHE A 23 -6.35 -5.26 6.52
N THR A 24 -5.83 -4.71 5.44
CA THR A 24 -5.04 -5.45 4.48
C THR A 24 -3.58 -5.50 4.95
N ASN A 25 -3.15 -6.66 5.47
CA ASN A 25 -1.76 -6.92 5.83
C ASN A 25 -1.18 -7.98 4.89
N TYR A 26 -0.28 -7.56 4.00
CA TYR A 26 0.42 -8.45 3.06
C TYR A 26 1.92 -8.57 3.32
N GLY A 27 2.47 -7.77 4.25
CA GLY A 27 3.86 -7.85 4.64
C GLY A 27 4.08 -9.02 5.61
N SER A 28 4.75 -10.07 5.14
CA SER A 28 5.40 -11.07 6.01
C SER A 28 6.83 -10.63 6.39
N ASP A 29 7.10 -9.33 6.34
CA ASP A 29 8.43 -8.79 6.62
C ASP A 29 8.78 -8.98 8.10
N PRO A 30 10.03 -9.37 8.39
CA PRO A 30 10.53 -9.41 9.76
C PRO A 30 10.33 -8.08 10.49
N ALA A 31 9.88 -8.13 11.74
CA ALA A 31 9.75 -6.95 12.59
C ALA A 31 11.09 -6.24 12.88
N SER A 32 12.22 -6.89 12.60
CA SER A 32 13.57 -6.34 12.72
C SER A 32 13.94 -5.37 11.60
N PHE A 33 13.13 -5.26 10.54
CA PHE A 33 13.42 -4.37 9.43
C PHE A 33 13.44 -2.91 9.85
N LYS A 34 14.58 -2.26 9.57
CA LYS A 34 14.70 -0.80 9.62
C LYS A 34 14.34 -0.26 8.27
N TRP A 35 13.38 0.66 8.22
CA TRP A 35 12.86 1.20 6.97
C TRP A 35 13.55 2.51 6.59
N SER A 36 13.91 2.63 5.32
CA SER A 36 14.40 3.83 4.66
C SER A 36 13.37 4.38 3.68
N VAL A 37 13.49 5.67 3.36
CA VAL A 37 12.59 6.36 2.43
C VAL A 37 13.38 7.07 1.35
N ALA A 38 13.09 6.76 0.09
CA ALA A 38 13.56 7.51 -1.07
C ALA A 38 12.39 8.31 -1.67
N ARG A 39 12.68 9.55 -2.09
CA ARG A 39 11.67 10.42 -2.71
C ARG A 39 12.10 10.76 -4.12
N THR A 40 11.18 10.65 -5.05
CA THR A 40 11.30 11.11 -6.42
C THR A 40 10.22 12.15 -6.71
N SER A 41 10.16 12.63 -7.95
CA SER A 41 9.16 13.63 -8.37
C SER A 41 7.72 13.14 -8.16
N HIS A 42 7.45 11.87 -8.47
CA HIS A 42 6.10 11.31 -8.47
C HIS A 42 5.87 10.23 -7.42
N TYR A 43 6.92 9.68 -6.80
CA TYR A 43 6.81 8.54 -5.88
C TYR A 43 7.56 8.74 -4.56
N LYS A 44 7.03 8.12 -3.50
CA LYS A 44 7.68 7.98 -2.21
C LYS A 44 7.92 6.50 -1.96
N LEU A 45 9.14 6.04 -2.17
CA LEU A 45 9.51 4.64 -1.97
C LEU A 45 9.89 4.39 -0.51
N ILE A 46 9.36 3.32 0.05
CA ILE A 46 9.60 2.86 1.42
C ILE A 46 10.15 1.43 1.31
N TYR A 47 11.34 1.18 1.85
CA TYR A 47 12.07 -0.08 1.66
C TYR A 47 12.95 -0.38 2.88
N PRO A 48 13.29 -1.66 3.14
CA PRO A 48 14.21 -2.00 4.24
C PRO A 48 15.65 -1.57 3.92
N GLN A 49 16.39 -1.16 4.95
CA GLN A 49 17.81 -0.79 4.86
C GLN A 49 18.64 -1.94 4.28
N GLY A 50 19.60 -1.63 3.39
CA GLY A 50 20.40 -2.62 2.66
C GLY A 50 19.88 -2.92 1.26
N ASN A 51 18.68 -2.45 0.90
CA ASN A 51 18.08 -2.63 -0.41
C ASN A 51 18.15 -1.36 -1.28
N ASP A 52 19.13 -0.47 -1.04
CA ASP A 52 19.24 0.84 -1.71
C ASP A 52 19.34 0.73 -3.24
N THR A 53 20.14 -0.21 -3.74
CA THR A 53 20.26 -0.47 -5.20
C THR A 53 18.93 -0.94 -5.79
N LEU A 54 18.21 -1.79 -5.08
CA LEU A 54 16.89 -2.28 -5.50
C LEU A 54 15.89 -1.11 -5.50
N ALA A 55 15.84 -0.32 -4.43
CA ALA A 55 14.99 0.86 -4.33
C ALA A 55 15.26 1.86 -5.46
N TYR A 56 16.53 2.12 -5.78
CA TYR A 56 16.93 2.97 -6.91
C TYR A 56 16.40 2.43 -8.24
N ARG A 57 16.59 1.14 -8.53
CA ARG A 57 16.10 0.52 -9.78
C ARG A 57 14.58 0.66 -9.92
N TYR A 58 13.82 0.36 -8.87
CA TYR A 58 12.36 0.48 -8.90
C TYR A 58 11.91 1.95 -9.03
N ALA A 59 12.58 2.88 -8.33
CA ALA A 59 12.29 4.30 -8.46
C ALA A 59 12.48 4.79 -9.90
N THR A 60 13.60 4.44 -10.54
CA THR A 60 13.89 4.81 -11.92
C THR A 60 12.87 4.22 -12.89
N LEU A 61 12.49 2.96 -12.72
CA LEU A 61 11.48 2.32 -13.56
C LEU A 61 10.11 3.01 -13.45
N LEU A 62 9.67 3.29 -12.22
CA LEU A 62 8.41 3.98 -11.97
C LEU A 62 8.38 5.38 -12.60
N GLU A 63 9.46 6.16 -12.42
CA GLU A 63 9.59 7.49 -13.02
C GLU A 63 9.64 7.44 -14.55
N THR A 64 10.29 6.43 -15.13
CA THR A 64 10.34 6.24 -16.59
C THR A 64 8.97 5.95 -17.18
N VAL A 65 8.16 5.16 -16.47
CA VAL A 65 6.81 4.79 -16.92
C VAL A 65 5.81 5.93 -16.70
N TYR A 66 6.00 6.76 -15.66
CA TYR A 66 5.03 7.79 -15.25
C TYR A 66 4.48 8.68 -16.38
N PRO A 67 5.29 9.26 -17.30
CA PRO A 67 4.78 10.10 -18.40
C PRO A 67 3.78 9.39 -19.32
N HIS A 68 3.86 8.06 -19.43
CA HIS A 68 3.04 7.24 -20.31
C HIS A 68 1.67 6.92 -19.69
N LEU A 69 1.51 7.15 -18.39
CA LEU A 69 0.29 6.84 -17.65
C LEU A 69 -0.75 7.98 -17.70
N GLY A 70 -0.41 9.14 -18.29
CA GLY A 70 -1.23 10.37 -18.24
C GLY A 70 -2.68 10.25 -18.75
N LYS A 71 -2.99 9.24 -19.57
CA LYS A 71 -4.36 8.98 -20.05
C LYS A 71 -5.21 8.14 -19.08
N THR A 72 -4.58 7.37 -18.20
CA THR A 72 -5.25 6.37 -17.33
C THR A 72 -5.36 6.80 -15.88
N ILE A 73 -4.45 7.63 -15.36
CA ILE A 73 -4.43 8.03 -13.94
C ILE A 73 -5.28 9.29 -13.65
N GLY A 74 -5.74 10.00 -14.69
CA GLY A 74 -6.47 11.26 -14.54
C GLY A 74 -5.56 12.44 -14.21
N ALA A 75 -6.10 13.46 -13.53
CA ALA A 75 -5.38 14.70 -13.24
C ALA A 75 -4.10 14.44 -12.40
N SER A 76 -3.00 15.06 -12.82
CA SER A 76 -1.69 14.99 -12.14
C SER A 76 -1.84 15.21 -10.64
N HIS A 77 -1.41 14.23 -9.85
CA HIS A 77 -1.50 14.28 -8.40
C HIS A 77 -0.38 15.15 -7.83
N ARG A 78 -0.72 16.22 -7.11
CA ARG A 78 0.24 17.10 -6.42
C ARG A 78 1.08 16.40 -5.33
N LYS A 79 0.72 15.17 -4.94
CA LYS A 79 1.40 14.39 -3.89
C LYS A 79 2.07 13.18 -4.51
N THR A 80 3.29 12.90 -4.07
CA THR A 80 4.01 11.67 -4.40
C THR A 80 3.22 10.44 -3.97
N PHE A 81 3.10 9.46 -4.85
CA PHE A 81 2.40 8.22 -4.58
C PHE A 81 3.27 7.26 -3.75
N PRO A 82 2.80 6.75 -2.61
CA PRO A 82 3.60 5.87 -1.76
C PRO A 82 3.72 4.46 -2.34
N VAL A 83 4.94 3.93 -2.35
CA VAL A 83 5.28 2.59 -2.82
C VAL A 83 6.09 1.89 -1.74
N ILE A 84 5.66 0.72 -1.29
CA ILE A 84 6.38 -0.10 -0.30
C ILE A 84 7.01 -1.29 -1.01
N LEU A 85 8.29 -1.54 -0.74
CA LEU A 85 9.04 -2.66 -1.27
C LEU A 85 9.20 -3.73 -0.19
N HIS A 86 8.79 -4.95 -0.52
CA HIS A 86 8.84 -6.14 0.34
C HIS A 86 9.81 -7.17 -0.27
N PRO A 87 11.12 -7.09 0.02
CA PRO A 87 12.14 -7.93 -0.60
C PRO A 87 12.32 -9.30 0.05
N ALA A 88 11.67 -9.56 1.19
CA ALA A 88 11.85 -10.79 1.97
C ALA A 88 11.11 -12.01 1.42
N ASN A 89 10.47 -11.90 0.24
CA ASN A 89 9.51 -12.88 -0.26
C ASN A 89 9.95 -13.45 -1.61
N MET A 90 9.92 -14.78 -1.73
CA MET A 90 10.35 -15.49 -2.95
C MET A 90 9.35 -15.44 -4.10
N ARG A 91 8.14 -14.91 -3.89
CA ARG A 91 7.09 -14.81 -4.92
C ARG A 91 6.90 -13.36 -5.34
N SER A 92 7.46 -12.99 -6.49
CA SER A 92 7.28 -11.66 -7.08
C SER A 92 5.80 -11.37 -7.34
N ASN A 93 5.30 -10.25 -6.83
CA ASN A 93 3.93 -9.79 -7.08
C ASN A 93 3.81 -8.28 -6.82
N GLY A 94 2.67 -7.67 -7.15
CA GLY A 94 2.40 -6.28 -6.87
C GLY A 94 0.90 -6.01 -6.68
N MET A 95 0.57 -5.07 -5.82
CA MET A 95 -0.81 -4.67 -5.58
C MET A 95 -0.94 -3.19 -5.29
N VAL A 96 -2.16 -2.67 -5.45
CA VAL A 96 -2.53 -1.30 -5.11
C VAL A 96 -3.74 -1.36 -4.19
N THR A 97 -3.61 -0.77 -3.01
CA THR A 97 -4.71 -0.65 -2.04
C THR A 97 -5.23 0.78 -2.02
N TRP A 98 -6.52 0.96 -1.74
CA TRP A 98 -7.15 2.29 -1.68
C TRP A 98 -6.99 2.96 -0.31
N THR A 99 -6.93 2.18 0.77
CA THR A 99 -7.00 2.68 2.15
C THR A 99 -5.88 2.10 3.01
N PRO A 100 -4.88 2.91 3.42
CA PRO A 100 -4.45 4.16 2.78
C PRO A 100 -3.93 3.89 1.36
N ARG A 101 -4.11 4.84 0.43
CA ARG A 101 -3.77 4.63 -0.98
C ARG A 101 -2.27 4.41 -1.16
N ARG A 102 -1.85 3.20 -1.56
CA ARG A 102 -0.45 2.83 -1.75
C ARG A 102 -0.29 1.66 -2.70
N MET A 103 0.91 1.52 -3.25
CA MET A 103 1.34 0.31 -3.96
C MET A 103 2.27 -0.48 -3.05
N GLU A 104 2.12 -1.80 -3.06
CA GLU A 104 3.00 -2.75 -2.38
C GLU A 104 3.60 -3.65 -3.46
N LEU A 105 4.93 -3.68 -3.55
CA LEU A 105 5.67 -4.49 -4.50
C LEU A 105 6.42 -5.56 -3.71
N ILE A 106 6.08 -6.81 -3.99
CA ILE A 106 6.77 -7.98 -3.46
C ILE A 106 7.87 -8.32 -4.45
N THR A 107 9.12 -8.10 -4.05
CA THR A 107 10.27 -8.23 -4.95
C THR A 107 11.02 -9.50 -4.62
N THR A 108 11.40 -10.27 -5.62
CA THR A 108 12.30 -11.41 -5.41
C THR A 108 13.66 -10.88 -4.95
N PRO A 109 14.25 -11.44 -3.87
CA PRO A 109 15.61 -11.07 -3.48
C PRO A 109 16.57 -11.36 -4.65
N PRO A 110 17.66 -10.59 -4.81
CA PRO A 110 18.68 -10.91 -5.77
C PRO A 110 19.18 -12.35 -5.50
N PRO A 111 19.40 -13.17 -6.54
CA PRO A 111 20.12 -14.43 -6.35
C PRO A 111 21.53 -14.08 -5.89
N ASP A 112 21.95 -14.62 -4.74
CA ASP A 112 23.34 -14.61 -4.29
C ASP A 112 24.23 -15.43 -5.23
#